data_AF-A0A7J3I2Y3-F1
#
_entry.id   AF-A0A7J3I2Y3-F1
#
_cell.length_a   1.000
_cell.length_b   1.000
_cell.length_c   1.000
_cell.angle_alpha   90.00
_cell.angle_beta   90.00
_cell.angle_gamma   90.00
#
_symmetry.space_group_name_H-M   'P 1'
#
loop_
_entity.id
_entity.type
_entity.pdbx_description
1 polymer ?
#
loop_
_entity_poly.entity_id
_entity_poly.type
_entity_poly.pdbx_seq_one_letter_code
_entity_poly.pdbx_strand_id
1 'polypeptide(L)'
;MVLMTGEEYVRSLKRRRVKVYALGEEIADPTEHPLLKPSLNAVAETYNLAHEAGYEWLATAKSHLTGEQVNRFTHIHQNTHDLVCKVKLLRVLCERTGTCIQRCVGW
;
A
#
# COMPACT_ATOMS: atom_id res chain seq x y z
N MET A 1 -12.42 -8.72 -6.84
CA MET A 1 -11.79 -8.86 -5.52
C MET A 1 -11.30 -7.48 -5.13
N VAL A 2 -11.84 -6.87 -4.07
CA VAL A 2 -11.61 -5.45 -3.74
C VAL A 2 -10.20 -5.21 -3.18
N LEU A 3 -9.65 -6.21 -2.49
CA LEU A 3 -8.34 -6.16 -1.86
C LEU A 3 -7.33 -6.96 -2.68
N MET A 4 -6.28 -6.27 -3.16
CA MET A 4 -5.13 -6.93 -3.79
C MET A 4 -4.16 -7.44 -2.71
N THR A 5 -3.41 -8.48 -3.01
CA THR A 5 -2.17 -8.83 -2.29
C THR A 5 -0.99 -7.97 -2.76
N GLY A 6 0.14 -7.99 -2.04
CA GLY A 6 1.35 -7.31 -2.48
C GLY A 6 1.88 -7.82 -3.82
N GLU A 7 1.77 -9.13 -4.07
CA GLU A 7 2.13 -9.73 -5.36
C GLU A 7 1.21 -9.23 -6.49
N GLU A 8 -0.09 -9.18 -6.25
CA GLU A 8 -1.06 -8.67 -7.22
C GLU A 8 -0.85 -7.18 -7.51
N TYR A 9 -0.48 -6.39 -6.50
CA TYR A 9 -0.07 -5.00 -6.65
C TYR A 9 1.13 -4.88 -7.60
N VAL A 10 2.22 -5.61 -7.36
CA VAL A 10 3.41 -5.58 -8.24
C VAL A 10 3.05 -6.04 -9.65
N ARG A 11 2.26 -7.11 -9.78
CA ARG A 11 1.75 -7.60 -11.08
C ARG A 11 0.88 -6.54 -11.78
N SER A 12 0.16 -5.71 -11.04
CA SER A 12 -0.64 -4.62 -11.59
C SER A 12 0.22 -3.52 -12.21
N LEU A 13 1.40 -3.25 -11.64
CA LEU A 13 2.34 -2.26 -12.16
C LEU A 13 2.97 -2.71 -13.49
N LYS A 14 3.30 -4.00 -13.62
CA LYS A 14 3.79 -4.59 -14.90
C LYS A 14 2.82 -4.32 -16.06
N ARG A 15 1.51 -4.22 -15.79
CA ARG A 15 0.49 -3.94 -16.82
C ARG A 15 0.37 -2.46 -17.21
N ARG A 16 0.88 -1.52 -16.40
CA ARG A 16 0.70 -0.07 -16.64
C ARG A 16 1.57 0.49 -17.77
N ARG A 17 2.57 -0.26 -18.27
CA ARG A 17 3.49 0.14 -19.36
C ARG A 17 4.02 1.58 -19.19
N VAL A 18 4.53 1.88 -17.99
CA VAL A 18 5.13 3.19 -17.69
C VAL A 18 6.57 3.26 -18.19
N LYS A 19 6.93 4.37 -18.83
CA LYS A 19 8.34 4.67 -19.16
C LYS A 19 8.99 5.35 -17.97
N VAL A 20 10.07 4.78 -17.46
CA VAL A 20 10.80 5.30 -16.30
C VAL A 20 12.24 5.53 -16.70
N TYR A 21 12.76 6.71 -16.42
CA TYR A 21 14.15 7.07 -16.66
C TYR A 21 14.80 7.39 -15.31
N ALA A 22 16.01 6.88 -15.07
CA ALA A 22 16.81 7.20 -13.89
C ALA A 22 18.27 7.27 -14.28
N LEU A 23 19.01 8.21 -13.69
CA LEU A 23 20.46 8.39 -13.94
C LEU A 23 20.81 8.53 -15.44
N GLY A 24 19.90 9.10 -16.24
CA GLY A 24 20.08 9.31 -17.68
C GLY A 24 19.71 8.13 -18.57
N GLU A 25 19.29 6.99 -18.01
CA GLU A 25 18.97 5.77 -18.75
C GLU A 25 17.50 5.36 -18.60
N GLU A 26 16.93 4.69 -19.61
CA GLU A 26 15.59 4.09 -19.54
C GLU A 26 15.66 2.77 -18.76
N ILE A 27 14.80 2.63 -17.75
CA ILE A 27 14.62 1.38 -17.01
C ILE A 27 13.59 0.52 -17.75
N ALA A 28 14.04 -0.60 -18.32
CA ALA A 28 13.19 -1.51 -19.09
C ALA A 28 12.07 -2.17 -18.25
N ASP A 29 12.38 -2.62 -17.03
CA ASP A 29 11.38 -3.14 -16.09
C ASP A 29 11.50 -2.44 -14.72
N PRO A 30 10.67 -1.40 -14.48
CA PRO A 30 10.68 -0.68 -13.20
C PRO A 30 10.33 -1.54 -11.99
N THR A 31 9.66 -2.68 -12.20
CA THR A 31 9.22 -3.56 -11.10
C THR A 31 10.30 -4.51 -10.62
N GLU A 32 11.31 -4.77 -11.44
CA GLU A 32 12.45 -5.63 -11.09
C GLU A 32 13.76 -4.83 -10.90
N HIS A 33 13.80 -3.57 -11.31
CA HIS A 33 15.01 -2.76 -11.23
C HIS A 33 15.48 -2.54 -9.77
N PRO A 34 16.76 -2.82 -9.43
CA PRO A 34 17.28 -2.74 -8.05
C PRO A 34 17.08 -1.39 -7.36
N LEU A 35 17.10 -0.29 -8.13
CA LEU A 35 16.86 1.06 -7.62
C LEU A 35 15.44 1.25 -7.06
N LEU A 36 14.45 0.58 -7.65
CA LEU A 36 13.02 0.82 -7.39
C LEU A 36 12.38 -0.29 -6.55
N LYS A 37 12.92 -1.51 -6.66
CA LYS A 37 12.42 -2.71 -5.97
C LYS A 37 12.25 -2.53 -4.45
N PRO A 38 13.16 -1.89 -3.71
CA PRO A 38 12.96 -1.64 -2.28
C PRO A 38 11.71 -0.80 -1.98
N SER A 39 11.47 0.26 -2.73
CA SER A 39 10.27 1.10 -2.57
C SER A 39 8.99 0.34 -2.92
N LEU A 40 9.04 -0.49 -3.97
CA LEU A 40 7.89 -1.32 -4.35
C LEU A 40 7.54 -2.34 -3.26
N ASN A 41 8.54 -2.97 -2.66
CA ASN A 41 8.34 -3.91 -1.54
C ASN A 41 7.72 -3.21 -0.33
N ALA A 42 8.18 -1.98 -0.01
CA ALA A 42 7.61 -1.21 1.09
C ALA A 42 6.13 -0.86 0.85
N VAL A 43 5.75 -0.52 -0.38
CA VAL A 43 4.33 -0.27 -0.72
C VAL A 43 3.53 -1.57 -0.77
N ALA A 44 4.11 -2.67 -1.25
CA ALA A 44 3.47 -3.98 -1.30
C ALA A 44 3.05 -4.46 0.11
N GLU A 45 3.79 -4.09 1.14
CA GLU A 45 3.44 -4.43 2.52
C GLU A 45 2.10 -3.82 2.98
N THR A 46 1.71 -2.67 2.41
CA THR A 46 0.39 -2.06 2.67
C THR A 46 -0.76 -2.91 2.15
N TYR A 47 -0.51 -3.76 1.16
CA TYR A 47 -1.46 -4.73 0.62
C TYR A 47 -1.42 -6.02 1.43
N ASN A 48 -0.23 -6.54 1.74
CA ASN A 48 -0.07 -7.79 2.49
C ASN A 48 -0.70 -7.73 3.88
N LEU A 49 -0.50 -6.62 4.60
CA LEU A 49 -1.00 -6.45 5.98
C LEU A 49 -2.53 -6.50 6.06
N ALA A 50 -3.23 -6.21 4.95
CA ALA A 50 -4.69 -6.32 4.86
C ALA A 50 -5.19 -7.77 4.88
N HIS A 51 -4.34 -8.76 4.64
CA HIS A 51 -4.68 -10.19 4.63
C HIS A 51 -4.13 -10.95 5.84
N GLU A 52 -3.42 -10.27 6.74
CA GLU A 52 -2.88 -10.91 7.95
C GLU A 52 -3.91 -10.87 9.08
N ALA A 53 -4.32 -12.04 9.58
CA ALA A 53 -5.41 -12.17 10.55
C ALA A 53 -5.26 -11.26 11.80
N GLY A 54 -4.04 -11.00 12.26
CA GLY A 54 -3.77 -10.11 13.41
C GLY A 54 -3.92 -8.62 13.12
N TYR A 55 -3.85 -8.21 11.85
CA TYR A 55 -3.85 -6.82 11.43
C TYR A 55 -4.97 -6.46 10.46
N GLU A 56 -5.76 -7.42 9.97
CA GLU A 56 -6.84 -7.19 9.02
C GLU A 56 -7.80 -6.07 9.49
N TRP A 57 -8.22 -6.12 10.75
CA TRP A 57 -9.11 -5.12 11.36
C TRP A 57 -8.52 -3.69 11.33
N LEU A 58 -7.19 -3.59 11.39
CA LEU A 58 -6.44 -2.34 11.38
C LEU A 58 -6.17 -1.88 9.94
N ALA A 59 -5.84 -2.81 9.05
CA ALA A 59 -5.47 -2.54 7.66
C ALA A 59 -6.67 -2.40 6.71
N THR A 60 -7.88 -2.77 7.16
CA THR A 60 -9.12 -2.65 6.39
C THR A 60 -10.19 -1.83 7.11
N ALA A 61 -11.20 -1.39 6.37
CA ALA A 61 -12.40 -0.74 6.88
C ALA A 61 -13.59 -1.03 5.96
N LYS A 62 -14.83 -0.92 6.47
CA LYS A 62 -16.02 -0.97 5.63
C LYS A 62 -16.26 0.39 4.99
N SER A 63 -16.29 0.44 3.67
CA SER A 63 -16.58 1.66 2.90
C SER A 63 -18.01 2.13 3.15
N HIS A 64 -18.17 3.39 3.55
CA HIS A 64 -19.50 4.01 3.69
C HIS A 64 -20.17 4.30 2.34
N LEU A 65 -19.42 4.26 1.23
CA LEU A 65 -19.92 4.50 -0.13
C LEU A 65 -20.44 3.23 -0.79
N THR A 66 -19.75 2.10 -0.59
CA THR A 66 -20.04 0.84 -1.30
C THR A 66 -20.52 -0.28 -0.38
N GLY A 67 -20.32 -0.15 0.93
CA GLY A 67 -20.58 -1.23 1.90
C GLY A 67 -19.55 -2.36 1.85
N GLU A 68 -18.59 -2.33 0.93
CA GLU A 68 -17.56 -3.35 0.78
C GLU A 68 -16.39 -3.10 1.75
N GLN A 69 -15.67 -4.16 2.08
CA GLN A 69 -14.39 -4.07 2.80
C GLN A 69 -13.32 -3.55 1.86
N VAL A 70 -12.67 -2.46 2.25
CA VAL A 70 -11.62 -1.78 1.48
C VAL A 70 -10.35 -1.68 2.31
N ASN A 71 -9.22 -1.43 1.65
CA ASN A 71 -7.99 -1.11 2.36
C ASN A 71 -8.18 0.22 3.10
N ARG A 72 -7.69 0.33 4.34
CA ARG A 72 -7.84 1.56 5.13
C ARG A 72 -7.18 2.77 4.46
N PHE A 73 -6.21 2.57 3.57
CA PHE A 73 -5.63 3.65 2.74
C PHE A 73 -6.60 4.26 1.73
N THR A 74 -7.73 3.61 1.43
CA THR A 74 -8.77 4.12 0.54
C THR A 74 -10.06 4.46 1.27
N HIS A 75 -10.09 4.33 2.60
CA HIS A 75 -11.26 4.66 3.42
C HIS A 75 -11.26 6.14 3.79
N ILE A 76 -12.39 6.82 3.60
CA ILE A 76 -12.59 8.18 4.10
C ILE A 76 -12.92 8.08 5.59
N HIS A 77 -12.10 8.65 6.45
CA HIS A 77 -12.28 8.63 7.90
C HIS A 77 -13.67 9.17 8.28
N GLN A 78 -14.45 8.39 9.03
CA GLN A 78 -15.82 8.78 9.43
C GLN A 78 -15.89 9.31 10.87
N ASN A 79 -14.83 9.10 11.67
CA ASN A 79 -14.77 9.45 13.08
C ASN A 79 -13.31 9.44 13.60
N THR A 80 -13.13 9.77 14.88
CA THR A 80 -11.82 9.79 15.55
C THR A 80 -11.15 8.42 15.61
N HIS A 81 -11.93 7.33 15.71
CA HIS A 81 -11.39 5.97 15.71
C HIS A 81 -10.68 5.65 14.38
N ASP A 82 -11.27 6.06 13.25
CA ASP A 82 -10.65 5.85 11.94
C ASP A 82 -9.29 6.57 11.82
N LEU A 83 -9.20 7.81 12.31
CA LEU A 83 -7.94 8.58 12.35
C LEU A 83 -6.88 7.89 13.22
N VAL A 84 -7.26 7.38 14.40
CA VAL A 84 -6.36 6.63 15.29
C VAL A 84 -5.88 5.34 14.63
N CYS A 85 -6.79 4.59 13.99
CA CYS A 85 -6.45 3.37 13.27
C CYS A 85 -5.48 3.66 12.11
N LYS A 86 -5.65 4.76 11.38
CA LYS A 86 -4.71 5.17 10.33
C LYS A 86 -3.30 5.37 10.88
N VAL A 87 -3.16 6.12 11.98
CA VAL A 87 -1.85 6.35 12.61
C VAL A 87 -1.22 5.05 13.12
N LYS A 88 -2.03 4.18 13.75
CA LYS A 88 -1.56 2.86 14.22
C LYS A 88 -1.11 1.97 13.05
N LEU A 89 -1.86 1.95 11.95
CA LEU A 89 -1.52 1.22 10.75
C LEU A 89 -0.17 1.69 10.18
N LEU A 90 0.04 3.00 10.11
CA LEU A 90 1.31 3.58 9.68
C LEU A 90 2.47 3.16 10.57
N ARG A 91 2.28 3.16 11.89
CA ARG A 91 3.31 2.72 12.84
C ARG A 91 3.74 1.27 12.58
N VAL A 92 2.78 0.35 12.42
CA VAL A 92 3.07 -1.07 12.14
C VAL A 92 3.84 -1.22 10.82
N LEU A 93 3.42 -0.52 9.77
CA LEU A 93 4.06 -0.60 8.47
C LEU A 93 5.48 -0.02 8.47
N CYS A 94 5.69 1.11 9.15
CA CYS A 94 7.02 1.71 9.30
C CYS A 94 7.95 0.81 10.13
N GLU A 95 7.44 0.16 11.18
CA GLU A 95 8.20 -0.79 12.00
C GLU A 95 8.64 -2.01 11.19
N ARG A 96 7.76 -2.55 10.34
CA ARG A 96 8.06 -3.71 9.49
C ARG A 96 9.03 -3.41 8.36
N THR A 97 8.88 -2.26 7.71
CA THR A 97 9.63 -1.93 6.51
C THR A 97 10.92 -1.17 6.80
N GLY A 98 11.02 -0.53 7.97
CA GLY A 98 12.17 0.32 8.32
C GLY A 98 12.34 1.53 7.40
N THR A 99 11.32 1.89 6.61
CA THR A 99 11.39 2.93 5.57
C THR A 99 10.05 3.62 5.37
N CYS A 100 10.02 4.62 4.49
CA CYS A 100 8.79 5.26 4.05
C CYS A 100 8.00 4.32 3.12
N ILE A 101 6.73 4.10 3.43
CA ILE A 101 5.81 3.29 2.61
C ILE A 101 5.05 4.08 1.53
N GLN A 102 5.42 5.35 1.30
CA GLN A 102 4.78 6.25 0.33
C GLN A 102 3.25 6.42 0.51
N ARG A 103 2.78 6.20 1.74
CA ARG A 103 1.39 6.38 2.16
C ARG A 103 1.36 7.27 3.40
N CYS A 104 1.71 8.54 3.22
CA CYS A 104 1.71 9.51 4.31
C CYS A 104 0.34 9.61 5.01
N VAL A 105 0.32 10.25 6.17
CA VAL A 105 -0.87 10.45 7.02
C VAL A 105 -2.01 11.21 6.33
N GLY A 106 -1.78 11.77 5.14
CA GLY A 106 -2.72 12.61 4.38
C GLY A 106 -4.19 12.24 4.55
N TRP A 107 -4.95 13.30 4.88
CA TRP A 107 -6.34 13.45 5.35
C TRP A 107 -7.29 12.26 5.25
#